data_AF-A0A839AQ89-F1
#
_entry.id   AF-A0A839AQ89-F1
#
_cell.length_a   1.000
_cell.length_b   1.000
_cell.length_c   1.000
_cell.angle_alpha   90.00
_cell.angle_beta   90.00
_cell.angle_gamma   90.00
#
_symmetry.space_group_name_H-M   'P 1'
#
loop_
_entity.id
_entity.type
_entity.pdbx_description
1 polymer ?
#
loop_
_entity_poly.entity_id
_entity_poly.type
_entity_poly.pdbx_seq_one_letter_code
_entity_poly.pdbx_strand_id
1 'polypeptide(L)' 'MKKSILNLGKALNKAEQKTVNGGRKQCDSNGDRICEDRGRHCAEFYCQLMPF' A
#
# COMPACT_ATOMS: atom_id res chain seq x y z
N MET A 1 31.34 -20.91 2.43
CA MET A 1 30.09 -20.46 3.07
C MET A 1 28.99 -20.44 2.02
N LYS A 2 27.99 -21.32 2.11
CA LYS A 2 26.92 -21.43 1.10
C LYS A 2 26.06 -20.17 1.15
N LYS A 3 26.15 -19.31 0.13
CA LYS A 3 25.21 -18.19 -0.08
C LYS A 3 23.92 -18.76 -0.67
N SER A 4 23.16 -19.48 0.14
CA SER A 4 21.81 -19.89 -0.23
C SER A 4 20.89 -18.69 -0.03
N ILE A 5 20.79 -17.85 -1.06
CA ILE A 5 19.64 -16.93 -1.17
C ILE A 5 18.45 -17.85 -1.37
N LEU A 6 17.82 -18.25 -0.27
CA LEU A 6 16.55 -18.97 -0.25
C LEU A 6 15.60 -18.18 -1.16
N ASN A 7 15.10 -18.83 -2.21
CA ASN A 7 14.17 -18.25 -3.18
C ASN A 7 13.17 -17.32 -2.47
N LEU A 8 13.32 -16.00 -2.66
CA LEU A 8 12.56 -14.93 -1.97
C LEU A 8 11.10 -14.86 -2.46
N GLY A 9 10.41 -16.00 -2.48
CA GLY A 9 9.04 -16.12 -2.97
C GLY A 9 8.95 -16.29 -4.50
N LYS A 10 7.71 -16.49 -4.95
CA LYS A 10 7.38 -16.62 -6.38
C LYS A 10 7.42 -15.24 -7.03
N ALA A 11 8.19 -15.10 -8.11
CA ALA A 11 8.12 -13.91 -8.94
C ALA A 11 6.73 -13.83 -9.58
N LEU A 12 5.97 -12.78 -9.26
CA LEU A 12 4.66 -12.51 -9.84
C LEU A 12 4.84 -11.91 -11.24
N ASN A 13 4.13 -12.46 -12.23
CA ASN A 13 4.07 -11.85 -13.55
C ASN A 13 3.18 -10.59 -13.54
N LYS A 14 3.19 -9.80 -14.63
CA LYS A 14 2.39 -8.55 -14.72
C LYS A 14 0.89 -8.75 -14.49
N ALA A 15 0.34 -9.90 -14.83
CA ALA A 15 -1.08 -10.20 -14.62
C ALA A 15 -1.37 -10.47 -13.13
N GLU A 16 -0.50 -11.24 -12.47
CA GLU A 16 -0.64 -11.53 -11.04
C GLU A 16 -0.40 -10.29 -10.17
N GLN A 17 0.53 -9.41 -10.56
CA GLN A 17 0.76 -8.14 -9.86
C GLN A 17 -0.50 -7.26 -9.83
N LYS A 18 -1.31 -7.25 -10.90
CA LYS A 18 -2.56 -6.48 -10.94
C LYS A 18 -3.61 -6.99 -9.95
N THR A 19 -3.53 -8.25 -9.54
CA THR A 19 -4.46 -8.85 -8.58
C THR A 19 -4.04 -8.67 -7.12
N VAL A 20 -2.85 -8.11 -6.88
CA VAL A 20 -2.39 -7.79 -5.53
C VAL A 20 -3.15 -6.55 -5.05
N ASN A 21 -4.24 -6.78 -4.33
CA ASN A 21 -5.00 -5.74 -3.64
C ASN A 21 -4.48 -5.65 -2.19
N GLY A 22 -3.58 -4.71 -1.94
CA GLY A 22 -2.99 -4.50 -0.62
C GLY A 22 -2.42 -3.09 -0.48
N GLY A 23 -2.05 -2.73 0.74
CA GLY A 23 -1.61 -1.38 1.09
C GLY A 23 -2.70 -0.58 1.77
N ARG A 24 -2.39 0.69 2.04
CA ARG A 24 -3.34 1.64 2.63
C ARG A 24 -4.33 2.11 1.55
N LYS A 25 -5.58 2.34 1.96
CA LYS A 25 -6.65 2.87 1.10
C LYS A 25 -6.27 4.27 0.62
N GLN A 26 -6.46 4.56 -0.66
CA GLN A 26 -6.40 5.93 -1.15
C GLN A 26 -7.66 6.64 -0.64
N CYS A 27 -7.51 7.50 0.36
CA CYS A 27 -8.60 8.22 0.99
C CYS A 27 -8.77 9.64 0.44
N ASP A 28 -7.87 10.06 -0.45
CA ASP A 28 -8.02 11.18 -1.35
C ASP A 28 -7.99 10.65 -2.79
N SER A 29 -9.17 10.39 -3.35
CA SER A 29 -9.26 9.73 -4.66
C SER A 29 -9.03 10.70 -5.82
N ASN A 30 -9.24 12.00 -5.60
CA ASN A 30 -9.22 13.04 -6.64
C ASN A 30 -7.98 13.97 -6.56
N GLY A 31 -7.18 13.85 -5.51
CA GLY A 31 -5.96 14.62 -5.26
C GLY A 31 -6.20 16.07 -4.82
N ASP A 32 -7.41 16.41 -4.35
CA ASP A 32 -7.77 17.79 -3.98
C ASP A 32 -7.42 18.16 -2.52
N ARG A 33 -6.84 17.22 -1.77
CA ARG A 33 -6.52 17.30 -0.34
C ARG A 33 -7.74 17.30 0.59
N ILE A 34 -8.92 16.97 0.09
CA ILE A 34 -10.16 16.78 0.84
C ILE A 34 -10.37 15.28 1.02
N CYS A 35 -10.13 14.78 2.23
CA CYS A 35 -10.28 13.35 2.52
C CYS A 35 -11.75 12.91 2.51
N GLU A 36 -12.13 12.02 1.60
CA GLU A 36 -13.43 11.34 1.58
C GLU A 36 -13.58 10.34 2.74
N ASP A 37 -12.45 9.85 3.27
CA ASP A 37 -12.38 8.94 4.41
C ASP A 37 -11.16 9.29 5.30
N ARG A 38 -11.20 8.98 6.60
CA ARG A 38 -10.12 9.33 7.54
C ARG A 38 -9.78 8.18 8.47
N GLY A 39 -8.48 7.94 8.66
CA GLY A 39 -8.00 6.94 9.61
C GLY A 39 -6.62 6.37 9.28
N ARG A 40 -6.13 5.45 10.14
CA ARG A 40 -4.82 4.80 9.97
C ARG A 40 -4.74 3.90 8.74
N HIS A 41 -5.89 3.55 8.16
CA HIS A 41 -6.03 2.81 6.91
C HIS A 41 -5.74 3.64 5.67
N CYS A 42 -5.72 4.98 5.76
CA CYS A 42 -5.48 5.87 4.62
C CYS A 42 -4.01 5.96 4.23
N ALA A 43 -3.72 6.02 2.93
CA ALA A 43 -2.36 6.11 2.39
C ALA A 43 -1.77 7.50 2.65
N GLU A 44 -2.63 8.51 2.56
CA GLU A 44 -2.33 9.92 2.69
C GLU A 44 -2.15 10.31 4.16
N PHE A 45 -0.98 10.87 4.51
CA PHE A 45 -0.69 11.29 5.88
C PHE A 45 -1.66 12.33 6.43
N TYR A 46 -2.17 13.25 5.60
CA TYR A 46 -3.16 14.25 6.04
C TYR A 46 -4.57 13.67 6.24
N CYS A 47 -4.86 12.50 5.67
CA CYS A 47 -6.09 11.75 5.93
C CYS A 47 -5.93 10.75 7.09
N GLN A 48 -4.72 10.58 7.63
CA GLN A 48 -4.48 9.79 8.83
C GLN A 48 -4.83 10.62 10.08
N LEU A 49 -5.75 10.11 10.89
CA LEU A 49 -5.99 10.60 12.25
C LEU A 49 -4.79 10.18 13.13
N MET A 50 -3.68 10.90 13.03
CA MET A 50 -2.54 10.70 13.92
C MET A 50 -2.76 11.53 15.19
N PRO A 51 -2.65 10.94 16.38
CA PRO A 51 -2.53 11.72 17.60
C PRO A 51 -1.18 12.46 17.55
N PHE A 52 -1.22 13.78 17.75
CA PHE A 52 -0.04 14.61 17.96
C PHE A 52 0.71 14.20 19.23
#